data_AF-A0A182RP36-F1
#
_entry.id   AF-A0A182RP36-F1
#
_cell.length_a   1.000
_cell.length_b   1.000
_cell.length_c   1.000
_cell.angle_alpha   90.00
_cell.angle_beta   90.00
_cell.angle_gamma   90.00
#
_symmetry.space_group_name_H-M   'P 1'
#
loop_
_entity.id
_entity.type
_entity.pdbx_description
1 polymer ?
#
loop_
_entity_poly.entity_id
_entity_poly.type
_entity_poly.pdbx_seq_one_letter_code
_entity_poly.pdbx_strand_id
1 'polypeptide(L)'
;MACQLAKLLTAQLRQNIRSFSDHPPKIMSVLQGKRGAFIVLEGCDRTGKTSQCKSLVAKLVEANVQAQYMNFPDRSTQCGQLINAYLTRKDDFTDEGIHLLFTLNRWERMKEMEKLLKSGVNLIVDRYSYSGVAFSSAKGLAMEWCKAPESGLLKPDLVILLTLSTEALARRGGFGDERYEVPAFQKKVIEKYSMLKDDRYWKAIDADRTYDELTTNLYDEVVRTIENAGDKPLEKLW
;
A
#
# COMPACT_ATOMS: atom_id res chain seq x y z
N MET A 1 -4.30 14.29 52.88
CA MET A 1 -5.10 13.41 51.99
C MET A 1 -4.63 13.38 50.53
N ALA A 2 -4.17 14.49 49.93
CA ALA A 2 -3.73 14.51 48.51
C ALA A 2 -2.51 13.62 48.18
N CYS A 3 -1.58 13.41 49.13
CA CYS A 3 -0.36 12.63 48.90
C CYS A 3 -0.58 11.10 48.88
N GLN A 4 -1.70 10.61 49.44
CA GLN A 4 -2.06 9.18 49.42
C GLN A 4 -2.79 8.79 48.12
N LEU A 5 -3.63 9.67 47.59
CA LEU A 5 -4.31 9.47 46.29
C LEU A 5 -3.32 9.46 45.11
N ALA A 6 -2.29 10.30 45.14
CA ALA A 6 -1.25 10.31 44.10
C ALA A 6 -0.39 9.03 44.08
N LYS A 7 -0.18 8.39 45.25
CA LYS A 7 0.56 7.12 45.35
C LYS A 7 -0.29 5.93 44.88
N LEU A 8 -1.60 5.96 45.11
CA LEU A 8 -2.55 4.94 44.62
C LEU A 8 -2.72 5.00 43.09
N LEU A 9 -2.86 6.19 42.50
CA LEU A 9 -2.93 6.34 41.04
C LEU A 9 -1.63 5.88 40.34
N THR A 10 -0.47 6.20 40.90
CA THR A 10 0.83 5.78 40.33
C THR A 10 1.03 4.26 40.46
N ALA A 11 0.48 3.62 41.50
CA ALA A 11 0.55 2.17 41.67
C ALA A 11 -0.38 1.42 40.71
N GLN A 12 -1.59 1.93 40.45
CA GLN A 12 -2.52 1.33 39.47
C GLN A 12 -2.07 1.55 38.01
N LEU A 13 -1.46 2.69 37.69
CA LEU A 13 -0.81 2.91 36.39
C LEU A 13 0.39 1.98 36.19
N ARG A 14 1.18 1.68 37.23
CA ARG A 14 2.31 0.73 37.16
C ARG A 14 1.87 -0.74 37.06
N GLN A 15 0.69 -1.10 37.56
CA GLN A 15 0.16 -2.46 37.40
C GLN A 15 -0.44 -2.70 36.01
N ASN A 16 -1.01 -1.67 35.37
CA ASN A 16 -1.54 -1.77 33.99
C ASN A 16 -0.47 -1.73 32.89
N ILE A 17 0.78 -1.37 33.21
CA ILE A 17 1.91 -1.39 32.28
C ILE A 17 2.63 -2.77 32.26
N ARG A 18 2.29 -3.68 33.18
CA ARG A 18 2.97 -4.99 33.33
C ARG A 18 2.30 -6.17 32.60
N SER A 19 1.40 -5.95 31.65
CA SER A 19 0.77 -7.02 30.85
C SER A 19 1.10 -7.00 29.36
N PHE A 20 2.01 -6.15 28.89
CA PHE A 20 2.60 -6.27 27.57
C PHE A 20 3.97 -6.93 27.69
N SER A 21 4.06 -8.16 27.18
CA SER A 21 5.19 -9.07 27.24
C SER A 21 6.54 -8.42 26.92
N ASP A 22 7.50 -8.52 27.85
CA ASP A 22 8.94 -8.19 27.71
C ASP A 22 9.70 -9.15 26.77
N HIS A 23 9.08 -9.61 25.69
CA HIS A 23 9.76 -10.40 24.66
C HIS A 23 9.73 -9.61 23.36
N PRO A 24 10.88 -9.15 22.82
CA PRO A 24 10.89 -8.75 21.42
C PRO A 24 10.36 -9.93 20.60
N PRO A 25 9.43 -9.72 19.65
CA PRO A 25 8.97 -10.79 18.79
C PRO A 25 10.19 -11.48 18.17
N LYS A 26 10.15 -12.81 18.06
CA LYS A 26 11.20 -13.72 17.51
C LYS A 26 11.76 -13.33 16.12
N ILE A 27 11.30 -12.22 15.53
CA ILE A 27 11.69 -11.65 14.25
C ILE A 27 13.18 -11.25 14.24
N MET A 28 13.73 -10.78 15.38
CA MET A 28 15.05 -10.14 15.40
C MET A 28 16.25 -11.05 15.09
N SER A 29 16.19 -12.36 15.37
CA SER A 29 17.37 -13.23 15.20
C SER A 29 17.48 -13.89 13.82
N VAL A 30 16.55 -13.60 12.89
CA VAL A 30 16.39 -14.36 11.63
C VAL A 30 16.69 -13.52 10.36
N LEU A 31 16.85 -12.20 10.47
CA LEU A 31 16.85 -11.31 9.29
C LEU A 31 18.24 -10.90 8.76
N GLN A 32 19.34 -11.30 9.40
CA GLN A 32 20.67 -10.90 8.95
C GLN A 32 21.02 -11.60 7.62
N GLY A 33 21.11 -10.83 6.53
CA GLY A 33 21.39 -11.33 5.18
C GLY A 33 20.16 -11.66 4.32
N LYS A 34 18.95 -11.40 4.82
CA LYS A 34 17.69 -11.58 4.07
C LYS A 34 17.25 -10.27 3.40
N ARG A 35 16.58 -10.37 2.25
CA ARG A 35 15.95 -9.19 1.62
C ARG A 35 14.68 -8.77 2.36
N GLY A 36 14.26 -7.52 2.17
CA GLY A 36 12.94 -7.05 2.59
C GLY A 36 11.82 -7.58 1.69
N ALA A 37 10.60 -7.56 2.21
CA ALA A 37 9.38 -7.84 1.46
C ALA A 37 8.90 -6.60 0.69
N PHE A 38 8.36 -6.83 -0.51
CA PHE A 38 7.68 -5.81 -1.30
C PHE A 38 6.16 -6.02 -1.23
N ILE A 39 5.46 -5.11 -0.56
CA ILE A 39 4.02 -5.22 -0.27
C ILE A 39 3.29 -4.01 -0.85
N VAL A 40 2.24 -4.26 -1.62
CA VAL A 40 1.44 -3.22 -2.27
C VAL A 40 0.03 -3.21 -1.68
N LEU A 41 -0.48 -2.02 -1.36
CA LEU A 41 -1.90 -1.80 -1.07
C LEU A 41 -2.56 -1.18 -2.31
N GLU A 42 -3.59 -1.86 -2.82
CA GLU A 42 -4.43 -1.44 -3.93
C GLU A 42 -5.87 -1.20 -3.49
N GLY A 43 -6.65 -0.57 -4.35
CA GLY A 43 -8.08 -0.33 -4.16
C GLY A 43 -8.56 1.02 -4.67
N CYS A 44 -9.88 1.21 -4.66
CA CYS A 44 -10.52 2.46 -5.07
C CYS A 44 -10.06 3.67 -4.26
N ASP A 45 -10.35 4.86 -4.77
CA ASP A 45 -10.11 6.09 -4.01
C ASP A 45 -10.88 6.05 -2.67
N ARG A 46 -10.28 6.63 -1.63
CA ARG A 46 -10.81 6.71 -0.25
C ARG A 46 -11.01 5.42 0.52
N THR A 47 -10.42 4.31 0.06
CA THR A 47 -10.34 3.09 0.87
C THR A 47 -9.41 3.20 2.09
N GLY A 48 -8.63 4.30 2.21
CA GLY A 48 -7.76 4.56 3.35
C GLY A 48 -6.31 4.09 3.18
N LYS A 49 -5.91 3.68 1.97
CA LYS A 49 -4.58 3.13 1.64
C LYS A 49 -3.44 3.96 2.22
N THR A 50 -3.37 5.26 1.94
CA THR A 50 -2.28 6.13 2.39
C THR A 50 -2.11 6.10 3.91
N SER A 51 -3.21 6.23 4.65
CA SER A 51 -3.18 6.21 6.11
C SER A 51 -2.75 4.84 6.64
N GLN A 52 -3.29 3.77 6.05
CA GLN A 52 -2.94 2.40 6.41
C GLN A 52 -1.47 2.08 6.12
N CYS A 53 -0.95 2.39 4.93
CA CYS A 53 0.46 2.20 4.59
C CYS A 53 1.40 2.93 5.58
N LYS A 54 1.10 4.19 5.93
CA LYS A 54 1.89 4.96 6.89
C LYS A 54 1.83 4.35 8.30
N SER A 55 0.66 3.91 8.73
CA SER A 55 0.49 3.25 10.03
C SER A 55 1.22 1.91 10.11
N LEU A 56 1.17 1.11 9.04
CA LEU A 56 1.91 -0.15 8.95
C LEU A 56 3.42 0.07 9.07
N VAL A 57 3.96 1.08 8.36
CA VAL A 57 5.38 1.43 8.46
C VAL A 57 5.74 1.87 9.88
N ALA A 58 4.92 2.74 10.51
CA ALA A 58 5.15 3.17 11.88
C ALA A 58 5.20 1.99 12.86
N LYS A 59 4.22 1.07 12.79
CA LYS A 59 4.16 -0.13 13.65
C LYS A 59 5.35 -1.07 13.43
N LEU A 60 5.79 -1.25 12.18
CA LEU A 60 6.98 -2.05 11.88
C LEU A 60 8.24 -1.42 12.48
N VAL A 61 8.41 -0.10 12.34
CA VAL A 61 9.57 0.63 12.89
C VAL A 61 9.57 0.59 14.41
N GLU A 62 8.42 0.77 15.07
CA GLU A 62 8.26 0.61 16.52
C GLU A 62 8.64 -0.81 16.99
N ALA A 63 8.39 -1.82 16.15
CA ALA A 63 8.81 -3.20 16.37
C ALA A 63 10.27 -3.50 15.95
N ASN A 64 11.07 -2.47 15.65
CA ASN A 64 12.46 -2.59 15.15
C ASN A 64 12.61 -3.35 13.82
N VAL A 65 11.55 -3.37 13.00
CA VAL A 65 11.57 -3.93 11.64
C VAL A 65 11.74 -2.79 10.63
N GLN A 66 12.80 -2.83 9.83
CA GLN A 66 13.06 -1.79 8.83
C GLN A 66 11.99 -1.80 7.75
N ALA A 67 11.27 -0.68 7.61
CA ALA A 67 10.24 -0.51 6.60
C ALA A 67 10.22 0.93 6.08
N GLN A 68 9.85 1.09 4.81
CA GLN A 68 9.71 2.39 4.16
C GLN A 68 8.39 2.48 3.40
N TYR A 69 7.75 3.65 3.52
CA TYR A 69 6.57 4.01 2.76
C TYR A 69 6.96 4.55 1.38
N MET A 70 6.26 4.10 0.33
CA MET A 70 6.31 4.70 -1.00
C MET A 70 4.89 4.78 -1.57
N ASN A 71 4.70 5.58 -2.62
CA ASN A 71 3.41 5.65 -3.32
C ASN A 71 3.59 5.94 -4.80
N PHE A 72 2.63 5.50 -5.60
CA PHE A 72 2.53 5.83 -7.01
C PHE A 72 1.17 6.50 -7.33
N PRO A 73 1.15 7.60 -8.10
CA PRO A 73 2.31 8.28 -8.66
C PRO A 73 3.13 8.98 -7.58
N ASP A 74 4.45 8.94 -7.73
CA ASP A 74 5.34 9.76 -6.93
C ASP A 74 5.40 11.15 -7.55
N ARG A 75 4.68 12.09 -6.94
CA ARG A 75 4.51 13.46 -7.42
C ARG A 75 5.75 14.35 -7.23
N SER A 76 6.80 13.85 -6.58
CA SER A 76 8.05 14.61 -6.37
C SER A 76 8.95 14.68 -7.60
N THR A 77 8.78 13.77 -8.56
CA THR A 77 9.61 13.70 -9.76
C THR A 77 9.04 14.56 -10.89
N GLN A 78 9.82 14.82 -11.94
CA GLN A 78 9.34 15.56 -13.12
C GLN A 78 8.15 14.86 -13.78
N CYS A 79 8.22 13.53 -13.97
CA CYS A 79 7.10 12.72 -14.45
C CYS A 79 5.89 12.81 -13.51
N GLY A 80 6.15 12.73 -12.21
CA GLY A 80 5.14 12.89 -11.17
C GLY A 80 4.39 14.22 -11.21
N GLN A 81 5.09 15.32 -11.50
CA GLN A 81 4.49 16.64 -11.62
C GLN A 81 3.56 16.75 -12.85
N LEU A 82 3.93 16.14 -13.98
CA LEU A 82 3.06 16.06 -15.17
C LEU A 82 1.79 15.24 -14.88
N ILE A 83 1.95 14.10 -14.20
CA ILE A 83 0.81 13.28 -13.75
C ILE A 83 -0.08 14.08 -12.80
N ASN A 84 0.51 14.82 -11.85
CA ASN A 84 -0.25 15.64 -10.93
C ASN A 84 -1.06 16.72 -11.66
N ALA A 85 -0.45 17.42 -12.63
CA ALA A 85 -1.15 18.41 -13.44
C ALA A 85 -2.32 17.80 -14.23
N TYR A 86 -2.16 16.57 -14.71
CA TYR A 86 -3.25 15.84 -15.33
C TYR A 86 -4.37 15.48 -14.35
N LEU A 87 -4.03 14.93 -13.17
CA LEU A 87 -5.01 14.51 -12.16
C LEU A 87 -5.80 15.68 -11.59
N THR A 88 -5.17 16.86 -11.45
CA THR A 88 -5.79 18.10 -11.00
C THR A 88 -6.45 18.90 -12.13
N ARG A 89 -6.57 18.31 -13.33
CA ARG A 89 -7.25 18.90 -14.50
C ARG A 89 -6.61 20.20 -15.01
N LYS A 90 -5.34 20.44 -14.69
CA LYS A 90 -4.56 21.57 -15.23
C LYS A 90 -4.14 21.31 -16.67
N ASP A 91 -3.69 20.08 -16.95
CA ASP A 91 -3.24 19.65 -18.26
C ASP A 91 -4.08 18.45 -18.73
N ASP A 92 -4.14 18.25 -20.05
CA ASP A 92 -4.76 17.09 -20.68
C ASP A 92 -3.74 16.31 -21.51
N PHE A 93 -3.90 14.99 -21.50
CA PHE A 93 -3.11 14.03 -22.27
C PHE A 93 -4.06 13.01 -22.89
N THR A 94 -3.62 12.34 -23.96
CA THR A 94 -4.30 11.14 -24.43
C THR A 94 -4.24 10.05 -23.37
N ASP A 95 -5.16 9.09 -23.44
CA ASP A 95 -5.26 8.00 -22.47
C ASP A 95 -4.01 7.12 -22.48
N GLU A 96 -3.43 6.89 -23.66
CA GLU A 96 -2.17 6.19 -23.85
C GLU A 96 -1.00 6.99 -23.28
N GLY A 97 -0.95 8.30 -23.56
CA GLY A 97 0.12 9.18 -23.12
C GLY A 97 0.22 9.24 -21.60
N ILE A 98 -0.92 9.46 -20.92
CA ILE A 98 -0.93 9.47 -19.46
C ILE A 98 -0.63 8.10 -18.87
N HIS A 99 -1.11 7.01 -19.48
CA HIS A 99 -0.80 5.65 -19.03
C HIS A 99 0.71 5.38 -19.05
N LEU A 100 1.39 5.78 -20.13
CA LEU A 100 2.84 5.64 -20.24
C LEU A 100 3.59 6.53 -19.24
N LEU A 101 3.10 7.74 -18.94
CA LEU A 101 3.68 8.58 -17.89
C LEU A 101 3.59 7.92 -16.51
N PHE A 102 2.42 7.36 -16.14
CA PHE A 102 2.28 6.59 -14.90
C PHE A 102 3.26 5.43 -14.83
N THR A 103 3.47 4.73 -15.95
CA THR A 103 4.40 3.60 -16.02
C THR A 103 5.85 4.02 -15.94
N LEU A 104 6.25 5.10 -16.61
CA LEU A 104 7.58 5.69 -16.48
C LEU A 104 7.87 6.11 -15.03
N ASN A 105 6.90 6.69 -14.34
CA ASN A 105 7.02 7.10 -12.94
C ASN A 105 7.26 5.91 -11.98
N ARG A 106 6.83 4.70 -12.33
CA ARG A 106 7.23 3.46 -11.61
C ARG A 106 8.64 3.02 -12.00
N TRP A 107 8.95 3.01 -13.29
CA TRP A 107 10.27 2.59 -13.79
C TRP A 107 11.42 3.42 -13.24
N GLU A 108 11.25 4.74 -13.07
CA GLU A 108 12.29 5.60 -12.50
C GLU A 108 12.64 5.27 -11.04
N ARG A 109 11.74 4.61 -10.30
CA ARG A 109 11.96 4.16 -8.91
C ARG A 109 12.55 2.76 -8.77
N MET A 110 12.64 2.01 -9.86
CA MET A 110 12.99 0.58 -9.81
C MET A 110 14.37 0.28 -9.20
N LYS A 111 15.39 1.05 -9.56
CA LYS A 111 16.76 0.86 -9.02
C LYS A 111 16.82 1.12 -7.52
N GLU A 112 16.09 2.14 -7.06
CA GLU A 112 16.00 2.49 -5.64
C GLU A 112 15.27 1.40 -4.86
N MET A 113 14.10 0.98 -5.34
CA MET A 113 13.30 -0.08 -4.72
C MET A 113 14.09 -1.38 -4.61
N GLU A 114 14.77 -1.80 -5.69
CA GLU A 114 15.57 -3.02 -5.69
C GLU A 114 16.74 -2.94 -4.69
N LYS A 115 17.40 -1.78 -4.58
CA LYS A 115 18.46 -1.55 -3.61
C LYS A 115 17.94 -1.65 -2.17
N LEU A 116 16.82 -0.99 -1.86
CA LEU A 116 16.20 -1.02 -0.53
C LEU A 116 15.82 -2.44 -0.13
N LEU A 117 15.11 -3.15 -0.99
CA LEU A 117 14.70 -4.54 -0.75
C LEU A 117 15.92 -5.45 -0.53
N LYS A 118 16.95 -5.37 -1.38
CA LYS A 118 18.18 -6.17 -1.21
C LYS A 118 18.94 -5.84 0.08
N SER A 119 18.80 -4.63 0.61
CA SER A 119 19.40 -4.24 1.90
C SER A 119 18.59 -4.68 3.14
N GLY A 120 17.46 -5.37 2.96
CA GLY A 120 16.61 -5.83 4.06
C GLY A 120 15.46 -4.88 4.42
N VAL A 121 15.32 -3.75 3.73
CA VAL A 121 14.24 -2.79 3.99
C VAL A 121 12.95 -3.26 3.33
N ASN A 122 11.89 -3.42 4.13
CA ASN A 122 10.56 -3.76 3.63
C ASN A 122 9.90 -2.53 2.98
N LEU A 123 9.22 -2.70 1.85
CA LEU A 123 8.53 -1.61 1.17
C LEU A 123 7.02 -1.81 1.30
N ILE A 124 6.34 -0.82 1.90
CA ILE A 124 4.88 -0.74 1.96
C ILE A 124 4.44 0.35 0.97
N VAL A 125 3.84 -0.05 -0.13
CA VAL A 125 3.63 0.82 -1.30
C VAL A 125 2.14 1.06 -1.54
N ASP A 126 1.73 2.33 -1.54
CA ASP A 126 0.37 2.77 -1.89
C ASP A 126 0.23 2.91 -3.41
N ARG A 127 -0.53 1.98 -4.02
CA ARG A 127 -0.70 1.78 -5.47
C ARG A 127 0.58 1.35 -6.20
N TYR A 128 0.43 0.52 -7.23
CA TYR A 128 1.52 0.12 -8.13
C TYR A 128 1.00 -0.10 -9.56
N SER A 129 1.57 -1.05 -10.31
CA SER A 129 1.17 -1.36 -11.70
C SER A 129 -0.30 -1.73 -11.83
N TYR A 130 -0.91 -2.34 -10.82
CA TYR A 130 -2.31 -2.78 -10.89
C TYR A 130 -3.27 -1.60 -10.96
N SER A 131 -3.02 -0.53 -10.18
CA SER A 131 -3.72 0.76 -10.36
C SER A 131 -3.55 1.29 -11.79
N GLY A 132 -2.32 1.26 -12.35
CA GLY A 132 -2.06 1.72 -13.72
C GLY A 132 -2.91 1.00 -14.77
N VAL A 133 -2.92 -0.34 -14.72
CA VAL A 133 -3.67 -1.18 -15.64
C VAL A 133 -5.19 -1.09 -15.42
N ALA A 134 -5.65 -1.12 -14.17
CA ALA A 134 -7.08 -1.10 -13.85
C ALA A 134 -7.73 0.22 -14.30
N PHE A 135 -7.11 1.36 -13.99
CA PHE A 135 -7.66 2.67 -14.36
C PHE A 135 -7.65 2.88 -15.88
N SER A 136 -6.57 2.51 -16.55
CA SER A 136 -6.41 2.75 -17.99
C SER A 136 -7.33 1.84 -18.82
N SER A 137 -7.45 0.57 -18.41
CA SER A 137 -8.40 -0.34 -19.05
C SER A 137 -9.87 -0.01 -18.75
N ALA A 138 -10.18 0.61 -17.60
CA ALA A 138 -11.51 1.12 -17.31
C ALA A 138 -11.91 2.30 -18.22
N LYS A 139 -10.95 3.02 -18.81
CA LYS A 139 -11.17 4.07 -19.81
C LYS A 139 -11.38 3.51 -21.23
N GLY A 140 -11.08 2.24 -21.46
CA GLY A 140 -11.31 1.55 -22.72
C GLY A 140 -10.05 1.01 -23.40
N LEU A 141 -8.87 1.24 -22.84
CA LEU A 141 -7.63 0.67 -23.38
C LEU A 141 -7.59 -0.86 -23.18
N ALA A 142 -6.99 -1.57 -24.14
CA ALA A 142 -6.86 -3.01 -24.04
C ALA A 142 -5.98 -3.40 -22.85
N MET A 143 -6.44 -4.34 -22.01
CA MET A 143 -5.74 -4.71 -20.78
C MET A 143 -4.33 -5.21 -21.02
N GLU A 144 -4.11 -6.04 -22.04
CA GLU A 144 -2.76 -6.54 -22.38
C GLU A 144 -1.85 -5.42 -22.89
N TRP A 145 -2.39 -4.42 -23.59
CA TRP A 145 -1.63 -3.23 -23.96
C TRP A 145 -1.20 -2.44 -22.72
N CYS A 146 -2.08 -2.30 -21.72
CA CYS A 146 -1.74 -1.65 -20.45
C CYS A 146 -0.72 -2.44 -19.61
N LYS A 147 -0.72 -3.78 -19.69
CA LYS A 147 0.24 -4.62 -18.97
C LYS A 147 1.63 -4.62 -19.61
N ALA A 148 1.70 -4.50 -20.94
CA ALA A 148 2.95 -4.57 -21.69
C ALA A 148 4.06 -3.60 -21.18
N PRO A 149 3.81 -2.30 -20.93
CA PRO A 149 4.87 -1.39 -20.46
C PRO A 149 5.25 -1.62 -18.99
N GLU A 150 4.45 -2.38 -18.23
CA GLU A 150 4.69 -2.71 -16.82
C GLU A 150 5.48 -4.01 -16.65
N SER A 151 5.56 -4.82 -17.71
CA SER A 151 6.29 -6.10 -17.73
C SER A 151 7.78 -5.88 -17.41
N GLY A 152 8.29 -6.63 -16.43
CA GLY A 152 9.65 -6.50 -15.93
C GLY A 152 9.83 -5.56 -14.72
N LEU A 153 8.76 -4.90 -14.26
CA LEU A 153 8.76 -4.25 -12.94
C LEU A 153 8.92 -5.28 -11.81
N LEU A 154 9.17 -4.85 -10.58
CA LEU A 154 9.30 -5.76 -9.45
C LEU A 154 7.95 -6.40 -9.18
N LYS A 155 7.92 -7.72 -9.01
CA LYS A 155 6.71 -8.42 -8.57
C LYS A 155 6.58 -8.28 -7.05
N PRO A 156 5.43 -7.81 -6.53
CA PRO A 156 5.17 -7.80 -5.10
C PRO A 156 5.10 -9.21 -4.51
N ASP A 157 5.58 -9.35 -3.27
CA ASP A 157 5.39 -10.56 -2.46
C ASP A 157 3.94 -10.69 -1.97
N LEU A 158 3.27 -9.54 -1.78
CA LEU A 158 1.86 -9.47 -1.40
C LEU A 158 1.21 -8.24 -2.04
N VAL A 159 0.01 -8.43 -2.58
CA VAL A 159 -0.91 -7.35 -2.94
C VAL A 159 -2.14 -7.44 -2.07
N ILE A 160 -2.41 -6.38 -1.31
CA ILE A 160 -3.64 -6.26 -0.54
C ILE A 160 -4.60 -5.35 -1.29
N LEU A 161 -5.70 -5.90 -1.79
CA LEU A 161 -6.79 -5.13 -2.38
C LEU A 161 -7.78 -4.74 -1.28
N LEU A 162 -7.79 -3.47 -0.91
CA LEU A 162 -8.79 -2.91 -0.01
C LEU A 162 -10.12 -2.75 -0.75
N THR A 163 -11.13 -3.50 -0.32
CA THR A 163 -12.47 -3.48 -0.90
C THR A 163 -13.43 -2.69 -0.03
N LEU A 164 -14.35 -1.96 -0.66
CA LEU A 164 -15.49 -1.32 -0.01
C LEU A 164 -16.74 -1.57 -0.85
N SER A 165 -17.89 -1.69 -0.21
CA SER A 165 -19.16 -1.67 -0.93
C SER A 165 -19.39 -0.28 -1.56
N THR A 166 -20.26 -0.23 -2.58
CA THR A 166 -20.66 1.03 -3.22
C THR A 166 -21.27 2.00 -2.22
N GLU A 167 -22.05 1.48 -1.28
CA GLU A 167 -22.70 2.24 -0.20
C GLU A 167 -21.65 2.78 0.77
N ALA A 168 -20.66 1.96 1.15
CA ALA A 168 -19.58 2.37 2.04
C ALA A 168 -18.69 3.46 1.41
N LEU A 169 -18.39 3.35 0.11
CA LEU A 169 -17.69 4.41 -0.64
C LEU A 169 -18.49 5.71 -0.67
N ALA A 170 -19.80 5.64 -0.91
CA ALA A 170 -20.67 6.81 -0.93
C ALA A 170 -20.72 7.51 0.44
N ARG A 171 -20.79 6.74 1.55
CA ARG A 171 -20.78 7.30 2.92
C ARG A 171 -19.51 8.07 3.26
N ARG A 172 -18.35 7.67 2.71
CA ARG A 172 -17.07 8.35 2.96
C ARG A 172 -16.99 9.73 2.29
N GLY A 173 -17.89 10.01 1.33
CA GLY A 173 -18.03 11.34 0.71
C GLY A 173 -16.77 11.83 0.01
N GLY A 174 -16.77 13.11 -0.40
CA GLY A 174 -15.60 13.86 -0.88
C GLY A 174 -15.28 13.80 -2.38
N PHE A 175 -16.06 13.09 -3.21
CA PHE A 175 -15.67 12.83 -4.61
C PHE A 175 -15.67 14.12 -5.42
N GLY A 176 -14.61 14.38 -6.17
CA GLY A 176 -14.61 15.44 -7.19
C GLY A 176 -13.34 16.28 -7.28
N ASP A 177 -12.39 16.12 -6.35
CA ASP A 177 -11.18 16.94 -6.31
C ASP A 177 -10.18 16.53 -7.41
N GLU A 178 -10.12 15.23 -7.72
CA GLU A 178 -9.26 14.69 -8.77
C GLU A 178 -10.06 14.07 -9.92
N ARG A 179 -9.43 13.99 -11.10
CA ARG A 179 -10.03 13.56 -12.37
C ARG A 179 -10.81 12.23 -12.29
N TYR A 180 -10.31 11.27 -11.52
CA TYR A 180 -10.87 9.91 -11.47
C TYR A 180 -11.81 9.66 -10.29
N GLU A 181 -12.06 10.68 -9.47
CA GLU A 181 -12.99 10.62 -8.36
C GLU A 181 -14.45 10.71 -8.82
N VAL A 182 -14.85 9.81 -9.71
CA VAL A 182 -16.20 9.72 -10.27
C VAL A 182 -16.79 8.33 -9.94
N PRO A 183 -17.90 8.23 -9.19
CA PRO A 183 -18.44 6.95 -8.72
C PRO A 183 -18.67 5.91 -9.82
N ALA A 184 -19.27 6.33 -10.95
CA ALA A 184 -19.50 5.46 -12.10
C ALA A 184 -18.21 4.93 -12.72
N PHE A 185 -17.14 5.71 -12.68
CA PHE A 185 -15.82 5.29 -13.16
C PHE A 185 -15.16 4.32 -12.18
N GLN A 186 -15.23 4.58 -10.87
CA GLN A 186 -14.69 3.69 -9.84
C GLN A 186 -15.32 2.29 -9.91
N LYS A 187 -16.61 2.17 -10.23
CA LYS A 187 -17.25 0.88 -10.47
C LYS A 187 -16.55 0.06 -11.56
N LYS A 188 -16.23 0.70 -12.69
CA LYS A 188 -15.48 0.06 -13.79
C LYS A 188 -14.08 -0.38 -13.32
N VAL A 189 -13.40 0.45 -12.52
CA VAL A 189 -12.08 0.13 -11.98
C VAL A 189 -12.11 -1.11 -11.08
N ILE A 190 -13.14 -1.26 -10.24
CA ILE A 190 -13.32 -2.45 -9.39
C ILE A 190 -13.41 -3.72 -10.26
N GLU A 191 -14.21 -3.68 -11.33
CA GLU A 191 -14.34 -4.80 -12.26
C GLU A 191 -12.98 -5.16 -12.88
N LYS A 192 -12.15 -4.16 -13.22
CA LYS A 192 -10.80 -4.40 -13.75
C LYS A 192 -9.85 -5.00 -12.71
N TYR A 193 -9.91 -4.60 -11.44
CA TYR A 193 -9.14 -5.25 -10.38
C TYR A 193 -9.48 -6.73 -10.24
N SER A 194 -10.76 -7.10 -10.32
CA SER A 194 -11.18 -8.50 -10.26
C SER A 194 -10.58 -9.35 -11.39
N MET A 195 -10.34 -8.76 -12.56
CA MET A 195 -9.70 -9.43 -13.70
C MET A 195 -8.18 -9.57 -13.55
N LEU A 196 -7.53 -8.69 -12.78
CA LEU A 196 -6.07 -8.69 -12.56
C LEU A 196 -5.63 -9.54 -11.36
N LYS A 197 -6.57 -9.87 -10.47
CA LYS A 197 -6.29 -10.56 -9.21
C LYS A 197 -5.60 -11.90 -9.46
N ASP A 198 -4.56 -12.16 -8.68
CA ASP A 198 -3.86 -13.44 -8.65
C ASP A 198 -3.88 -14.03 -7.24
N ASP A 199 -4.70 -15.05 -7.01
CA ASP A 199 -4.94 -15.65 -5.69
C ASP A 199 -3.67 -16.22 -5.02
N ARG A 200 -2.56 -16.37 -5.77
CA ARG A 200 -1.28 -16.85 -5.23
C ARG A 200 -0.61 -15.82 -4.31
N TYR A 201 -0.84 -14.54 -4.53
CA TYR A 201 -0.19 -13.45 -3.78
C TYR A 201 -1.09 -12.22 -3.56
N TRP A 202 -2.37 -12.30 -3.91
CA TRP A 202 -3.36 -11.27 -3.62
C TRP A 202 -4.25 -11.64 -2.44
N LYS A 203 -4.55 -10.65 -1.61
CA LYS A 203 -5.56 -10.74 -0.55
C LYS A 203 -6.55 -9.60 -0.66
N ALA A 204 -7.83 -9.93 -0.76
CA ALA A 204 -8.89 -8.93 -0.67
C ALA A 204 -9.28 -8.75 0.81
N ILE A 205 -9.25 -7.51 1.29
CA ILE A 205 -9.59 -7.16 2.67
C ILE A 205 -10.68 -6.10 2.68
N ASP A 206 -11.76 -6.40 3.40
CA ASP A 206 -12.85 -5.45 3.63
C ASP A 206 -12.39 -4.27 4.48
N ALA A 207 -12.42 -3.09 3.87
CA ALA A 207 -12.01 -1.84 4.49
C ALA A 207 -13.17 -1.11 5.19
N ASP A 208 -14.40 -1.66 5.20
CA ASP A 208 -15.56 -1.09 5.93
C ASP A 208 -15.52 -1.48 7.42
N ARG A 209 -14.33 -1.35 8.01
CA ARG A 209 -14.02 -1.63 9.42
C ARG A 209 -13.54 -0.35 10.08
N THR A 210 -13.42 -0.38 11.41
CA THR A 210 -12.73 0.71 12.10
C THR A 210 -11.27 0.80 11.67
N TYR A 211 -10.68 1.98 11.84
CA TYR A 211 -9.30 2.23 11.46
C TYR A 211 -8.32 1.24 12.12
N ASP A 212 -8.49 0.98 13.41
CA ASP A 212 -7.59 0.13 14.20
C ASP A 212 -7.75 -1.36 13.88
N GLU A 213 -8.99 -1.83 13.66
CA GLU A 213 -9.26 -3.21 13.25
C GLU A 213 -8.66 -3.49 11.87
N LEU A 214 -8.84 -2.57 10.92
CA LEU A 214 -8.25 -2.69 9.59
C LEU A 214 -6.72 -2.69 9.68
N THR A 215 -6.14 -1.76 10.46
CA THR A 215 -4.68 -1.70 10.66
C THR A 215 -4.14 -3.01 11.24
N THR A 216 -4.83 -3.59 12.22
CA THR A 216 -4.43 -4.85 12.85
C THR A 216 -4.46 -6.01 11.85
N ASN A 217 -5.55 -6.13 11.10
CA ASN A 217 -5.69 -7.18 10.09
C ASN A 217 -4.61 -7.07 8.98
N LEU A 218 -4.34 -5.84 8.51
CA LEU A 218 -3.29 -5.59 7.53
C LEU A 218 -1.90 -5.90 8.09
N TYR A 219 -1.63 -5.53 9.34
CA TYR A 219 -0.35 -5.76 9.99
C TYR A 219 -0.04 -7.26 10.09
N ASP A 220 -1.03 -8.09 10.45
CA ASP A 220 -0.85 -9.54 10.54
C ASP A 220 -0.49 -10.17 9.20
N GLU A 221 -1.05 -9.66 8.09
CA GLU A 221 -0.73 -10.12 6.75
C GLU A 221 0.65 -9.66 6.28
N VAL A 222 1.02 -8.42 6.64
CA VAL A 222 2.33 -7.84 6.36
C VAL A 222 3.43 -8.63 7.07
N VAL A 223 3.30 -8.87 8.39
CA VAL A 223 4.31 -9.62 9.16
C VAL A 223 4.48 -11.03 8.61
N ARG A 224 3.37 -11.75 8.35
CA ARG A 224 3.41 -13.08 7.74
C ARG A 224 4.13 -13.06 6.39
N THR A 225 3.98 -12.01 5.60
CA THR A 225 4.69 -11.88 4.31
C THR A 225 6.17 -11.64 4.51
N ILE A 226 6.56 -10.76 5.43
CA ILE A 226 7.96 -10.45 5.76
C ILE A 226 8.71 -11.71 6.19
N GLU A 227 8.11 -12.53 7.05
CA GLU A 227 8.69 -13.79 7.53
C GLU A 227 8.98 -14.79 6.39
N ASN A 228 8.21 -14.74 5.30
CA ASN A 228 8.28 -15.70 4.20
C ASN A 228 9.02 -15.19 2.96
N ALA A 229 9.29 -13.88 2.86
CA ALA A 229 9.87 -13.25 1.67
C ALA A 229 11.40 -13.33 1.65
N GLY A 230 12.04 -13.26 2.82
CA GLY A 230 13.48 -12.99 2.94
C GLY A 230 14.43 -13.97 2.26
N ASP A 231 14.02 -15.23 2.07
CA ASP A 231 14.83 -16.29 1.45
C ASP A 231 14.54 -16.49 -0.05
N LYS A 232 13.53 -15.79 -0.59
CA LYS A 232 13.12 -15.93 -1.99
C LYS A 232 13.80 -14.86 -2.84
N PRO A 233 14.12 -15.10 -4.13
CA PRO A 233 14.59 -14.04 -5.00
C PRO A 233 13.52 -12.95 -5.21
N LEU A 234 13.93 -11.77 -5.65
CA LEU A 234 13.01 -10.78 -6.20
C LEU A 234 12.57 -11.25 -7.59
N GLU A 235 11.26 -11.32 -7.81
CA GLU A 235 10.67 -11.73 -9.09
C GLU A 235 10.31 -10.52 -9.96
N LYS A 236 10.06 -10.78 -11.25
CA LYS A 236 9.61 -9.80 -12.22
C LYS A 236 8.12 -9.95 -12.48
N LEU A 237 7.42 -8.82 -12.60
CA LEU A 237 5.99 -8.76 -12.86
C LEU A 237 5.73 -8.95 -14.36
N TRP A 238 4.78 -9.83 -14.68
CA TRP A 238 4.28 -10.19 -16.03
C TRP A 238 5.35 -10.59 -17.05
#